data_AF-A0A7J4JHP9-F1
#
_entry.id   AF-A0A7J4JHP9-F1
#
_cell.length_a   1.000
_cell.length_b   1.000
_cell.length_c   1.000
_cell.angle_alpha   90.00
_cell.angle_beta   90.00
_cell.angle_gamma   90.00
#
_symmetry.space_group_name_H-M   'P 1'
#
loop_
_entity.id
_entity.type
_entity.pdbx_description
1 polymer ?
#
loop_
_entity_poly.entity_id
_entity_poly.type
_entity_poly.pdbx_seq_one_letter_code
_entity_poly.pdbx_strand_id
1 'polypeptide(L)'
;PCSLRPQAHDIIRTWAFYTIVKGIYHQNEIPWKDVVISGHVLDPKGEAMHKSKGNTVEPREVLVKYPADALRFWAAGSKLGDDLRYLEKDLLTGQKTVTKLWNAAKFSFSHLEDYKEQPKKLEGFDLWI
;
A
#
# COMPACT_ATOMS: atom_id res chain seq x y z
N PRO A 1 -24.34 -2.62 3.18
CA PRO A 1 -23.52 -1.38 3.06
C PRO A 1 -22.02 -1.71 3.18
N CYS A 2 -21.19 -1.25 2.23
CA CYS A 2 -19.73 -1.34 2.37
C CYS A 2 -19.28 -0.30 3.41
N SER A 3 -18.27 -0.58 4.24
CA SER A 3 -17.77 0.43 5.19
C SER A 3 -16.91 1.49 4.49
N LEU A 4 -16.05 1.06 3.55
CA LEU A 4 -15.04 1.89 2.89
C LEU A 4 -15.10 1.77 1.36
N ARG A 5 -14.92 2.88 0.64
CA ARG A 5 -14.79 2.90 -0.82
C ARG A 5 -13.44 3.50 -1.26
N PRO A 6 -12.49 2.70 -1.80
CA PRO A 6 -11.27 3.23 -2.41
C PRO A 6 -11.52 3.66 -3.87
N GLN A 7 -11.12 4.87 -4.26
CA GLN A 7 -11.15 5.38 -5.64
C GLN A 7 -10.05 6.40 -5.91
N ALA A 8 -9.71 6.61 -7.17
CA ALA A 8 -8.82 7.69 -7.58
C ALA A 8 -9.57 9.04 -7.70
N HIS A 9 -8.84 10.15 -7.60
CA HIS A 9 -9.46 11.48 -7.59
C HIS A 9 -10.21 11.85 -8.89
N ASP A 10 -9.89 11.21 -10.03
CA ASP A 10 -10.45 11.53 -11.34
C ASP A 10 -11.90 11.05 -11.52
N ILE A 11 -12.29 10.02 -10.75
CA ILE A 11 -13.63 9.43 -10.83
C ILE A 11 -14.55 9.82 -9.68
N ILE A 12 -14.21 10.86 -8.90
CA ILE A 12 -15.07 11.37 -7.83
C ILE A 12 -16.41 11.85 -8.42
N ARG A 13 -16.39 12.65 -9.49
CA ARG A 13 -17.60 13.21 -10.11
C ARG A 13 -18.45 12.15 -10.81
N THR A 14 -17.83 11.12 -11.36
CA THR A 14 -18.52 10.11 -12.17
C THR A 14 -18.91 8.91 -11.33
N TRP A 15 -17.95 8.17 -10.78
CA TRP A 15 -18.25 6.93 -10.07
C TRP A 15 -18.75 7.18 -8.64
N ALA A 16 -18.02 7.95 -7.84
CA ALA A 16 -18.39 8.14 -6.43
C ALA A 16 -19.74 8.88 -6.33
N PHE A 17 -19.87 10.03 -6.98
CA PHE A 17 -21.09 10.83 -6.93
C PHE A 17 -22.31 10.09 -7.49
N TYR A 18 -22.23 9.47 -8.67
CA TYR A 18 -23.40 8.77 -9.24
C TYR A 18 -23.83 7.58 -8.38
N THR A 19 -22.89 6.89 -7.73
CA THR A 19 -23.23 5.78 -6.84
C THR A 19 -23.91 6.27 -5.57
N ILE A 20 -23.46 7.39 -4.99
CA ILE A 20 -24.10 8.02 -3.82
C ILE A 20 -25.53 8.44 -4.17
N VAL A 21 -25.71 9.17 -5.28
CA VAL A 21 -27.04 9.63 -5.73
C VAL A 21 -27.97 8.45 -5.98
N LYS A 22 -27.50 7.39 -6.64
CA LYS A 22 -28.32 6.19 -6.89
C LYS A 22 -28.64 5.42 -5.62
N GLY A 23 -27.72 5.33 -4.66
CA GLY A 23 -27.97 4.69 -3.37
C GLY A 23 -29.10 5.40 -2.61
N ILE A 24 -29.04 6.72 -2.55
CA ILE A 24 -30.08 7.53 -1.93
C ILE A 24 -31.40 7.41 -2.70
N TYR A 25 -31.38 7.51 -4.03
CA TYR A 25 -32.59 7.49 -4.84
C TYR A 25 -33.34 6.14 -4.82
N HIS A 26 -32.61 5.02 -4.88
CA HIS A 26 -33.22 3.69 -4.98
C HIS A 26 -33.46 3.04 -3.62
N GLN A 27 -32.64 3.34 -2.62
CA GLN A 27 -32.67 2.64 -1.33
C GLN A 27 -32.80 3.57 -0.13
N ASN A 28 -32.82 4.89 -0.33
CA ASN A 28 -32.83 5.89 0.74
C ASN A 28 -31.69 5.69 1.77
N GLU A 29 -30.56 5.15 1.30
CA GLU A 29 -29.42 4.79 2.13
C GLU A 29 -28.09 5.29 1.54
N ILE A 30 -27.14 5.62 2.41
CA ILE A 30 -25.77 5.90 2.00
C ILE A 30 -25.02 4.59 1.70
N PRO A 31 -24.33 4.46 0.55
CA PRO A 31 -23.74 3.19 0.14
C PRO A 31 -22.48 2.81 0.94
N TRP A 32 -21.78 3.80 1.49
CA TRP A 32 -20.64 3.67 2.40
C TRP A 32 -20.51 4.90 3.30
N LYS A 33 -19.76 4.77 4.41
CA LYS A 33 -19.49 5.86 5.36
C LYS A 33 -18.13 6.50 5.14
N ASP A 34 -17.13 5.69 4.78
CA ASP A 34 -15.75 6.13 4.59
C ASP A 34 -15.34 6.03 3.12
N VAL A 35 -14.50 6.95 2.66
CA VAL A 35 -13.93 6.96 1.31
C VAL A 35 -12.43 7.21 1.39
N VAL A 36 -11.66 6.43 0.64
CA VAL A 36 -10.21 6.64 0.47
C VAL A 36 -9.98 7.12 -0.95
N ILE A 37 -9.35 8.29 -1.07
CA ILE A 37 -9.00 8.89 -2.35
C ILE A 37 -7.51 8.70 -2.61
N SER A 38 -7.16 8.09 -3.73
CA SER A 38 -5.78 7.98 -4.21
C SER A 38 -5.51 8.97 -5.35
N GLY A 39 -4.26 9.38 -5.53
CA GLY A 39 -3.81 10.01 -6.77
C GLY A 39 -3.51 9.00 -7.87
N HIS A 40 -2.86 9.47 -8.93
CA HIS A 40 -2.35 8.66 -10.02
C HIS A 40 -0.89 8.29 -9.83
N VAL A 41 -0.47 7.23 -10.52
CA VAL A 41 0.95 6.94 -10.69
C VAL A 41 1.46 7.74 -11.89
N LEU A 42 2.52 8.51 -11.67
CA LEU A 42 3.21 9.29 -12.68
C LEU A 42 4.48 8.56 -13.11
N ASP A 43 4.93 8.82 -14.33
CA ASP A 43 6.22 8.35 -14.81
C ASP A 43 7.40 8.96 -14.01
N PRO A 44 8.64 8.50 -14.22
CA PRO A 44 9.81 9.03 -13.50
C PRO A 44 10.05 10.54 -13.73
N LYS A 45 9.53 11.11 -14.82
CA LYS A 45 9.62 12.55 -15.14
C LYS A 45 8.47 13.34 -14.50
N GLY A 46 7.47 12.67 -13.93
CA GLY A 46 6.30 13.29 -13.34
C GLY A 46 5.16 13.54 -14.32
N GLU A 47 5.16 12.92 -15.50
CA GLU A 47 4.03 12.97 -16.40
C GLU A 47 3.03 11.85 -16.12
N ALA A 48 1.75 12.10 -16.40
CA ALA A 48 0.74 11.05 -16.41
C ALA A 48 1.13 9.92 -17.38
N MET A 49 0.98 8.67 -16.93
CA MET A 49 1.29 7.50 -17.74
C MET A 49 0.18 7.26 -18.78
N HIS A 50 0.57 7.19 -20.06
CA HIS A 50 -0.33 6.86 -21.15
C HIS A 50 0.32 5.83 -22.09
N LYS A 51 -0.45 4.81 -22.51
CA LYS A 51 0.03 3.79 -23.45
C LYS A 51 0.49 4.40 -24.79
N SER A 52 -0.25 5.40 -25.30
CA SER A 52 0.09 6.10 -26.54
C SER A 52 1.38 6.91 -26.48
N LYS A 53 1.78 7.38 -25.29
CA LYS A 53 3.06 8.07 -25.07
C LYS A 53 4.23 7.11 -24.86
N GLY A 54 3.96 5.82 -24.65
CA GLY A 54 5.00 4.81 -24.36
C GLY A 54 5.69 5.01 -23.00
N ASN A 55 5.13 5.82 -22.09
CA ASN A 55 5.71 6.10 -20.77
C ASN A 55 5.03 5.31 -19.63
N THR A 56 4.27 4.27 -19.95
CA THR A 56 3.61 3.42 -18.96
C THR A 56 4.59 2.38 -18.42
N VAL A 57 4.55 2.15 -17.11
CA VAL A 57 5.29 1.05 -16.47
C VAL A 57 4.31 -0.08 -16.19
N GLU A 58 4.50 -1.22 -16.85
CA GLU A 58 3.61 -2.37 -16.67
C GLU A 58 3.94 -3.10 -15.35
N PRO A 59 2.97 -3.32 -14.45
CA PRO A 59 3.22 -3.93 -13.14
C PRO A 59 3.87 -5.32 -13.23
N ARG A 60 3.57 -6.09 -14.28
CA ARG A 60 4.18 -7.41 -14.51
C ARG A 60 5.68 -7.33 -14.73
N GLU A 61 6.16 -6.32 -15.44
CA GLU A 61 7.60 -6.11 -15.66
C GLU A 61 8.31 -5.76 -14.36
N VAL A 62 7.65 -5.00 -13.50
CA VAL A 62 8.16 -4.67 -12.17
C VAL A 62 8.26 -5.93 -11.30
N LEU A 63 7.26 -6.81 -11.34
CA LEU A 63 7.23 -8.07 -10.58
C LEU A 63 8.28 -9.10 -11.04
N VAL A 64 8.76 -9.00 -12.27
CA VAL A 64 9.90 -9.82 -12.74
C VAL A 64 11.21 -9.36 -12.07
N LYS A 65 11.34 -8.07 -11.78
CA LYS A 65 12.57 -7.48 -11.21
C LYS A 65 12.56 -7.42 -9.68
N TYR A 66 11.39 -7.20 -9.09
CA TYR A 66 11.23 -6.94 -7.66
C TYR A 66 10.15 -7.85 -7.05
N PRO A 67 10.31 -8.27 -5.78
CA PRO A 67 9.28 -9.04 -5.10
C PRO A 67 7.99 -8.22 -4.95
N ALA A 68 6.84 -8.90 -4.95
CA ALA A 68 5.53 -8.26 -4.84
C ALA A 68 5.41 -7.34 -3.61
N ASP A 69 6.04 -7.69 -2.50
CA ASP A 69 5.98 -6.89 -1.27
C ASP A 69 6.77 -5.58 -1.38
N ALA A 70 7.81 -5.52 -2.21
CA ALA A 70 8.49 -4.26 -2.50
C ALA A 70 7.56 -3.30 -3.26
N LEU A 71 6.82 -3.82 -4.26
CA LEU A 71 5.83 -3.05 -5.00
C LEU A 71 4.68 -2.58 -4.09
N ARG A 72 4.18 -3.45 -3.21
CA ARG A 72 3.13 -3.10 -2.23
C ARG A 72 3.62 -2.04 -1.24
N PHE A 73 4.84 -2.18 -0.73
CA PHE A 73 5.42 -1.22 0.20
C PHE A 73 5.56 0.16 -0.45
N TRP A 74 6.01 0.22 -1.69
CA TRP A 74 6.05 1.46 -2.46
C TRP A 74 4.65 2.06 -2.69
N ALA A 75 3.68 1.25 -3.11
CA ALA A 75 2.32 1.71 -3.36
C ALA A 75 1.63 2.24 -2.09
N ALA A 76 1.94 1.66 -0.92
CA ALA A 76 1.47 2.11 0.38
C ALA A 76 2.17 3.38 0.90
N GLY A 77 3.28 3.79 0.27
CA GLY A 77 4.04 4.98 0.65
C GLY A 77 3.44 6.30 0.15
N SER A 78 2.38 6.26 -0.67
CA SER A 78 1.69 7.48 -1.12
C SER A 78 0.84 8.09 -0.02
N LYS A 79 0.75 9.43 -0.04
CA LYS A 79 -0.26 10.14 0.73
C LYS A 79 -1.61 10.06 0.01
N LEU A 80 -2.69 10.12 0.79
CA LEU A 80 -4.04 10.13 0.23
C LEU A 80 -4.24 11.37 -0.67
N GLY A 81 -4.80 11.15 -1.85
CA GLY A 81 -5.06 12.16 -2.87
C GLY A 81 -3.86 12.60 -3.71
N ASP A 82 -2.63 12.37 -3.23
CA ASP A 82 -1.40 12.80 -3.90
C ASP A 82 -0.99 11.82 -5.01
N ASP A 83 -0.48 12.38 -6.10
CA ASP A 83 0.13 11.60 -7.17
C ASP A 83 1.51 11.05 -6.75
N LEU A 84 1.78 9.82 -7.15
CA LEU A 84 3.02 9.12 -6.82
C LEU A 84 3.87 8.93 -8.07
N ARG A 85 5.09 9.48 -8.08
CA ARG A 85 6.05 9.21 -9.16
C ARG A 85 6.63 7.81 -9.02
N TYR A 86 6.68 7.08 -10.13
CA TYR A 86 7.38 5.80 -10.19
C TYR A 86 8.89 6.04 -10.25
N LEU A 87 9.57 5.80 -9.13
CA LEU A 87 11.02 5.84 -9.04
C LEU A 87 11.54 4.47 -8.59
N GLU A 88 12.38 3.85 -9.40
CA GLU A 88 12.89 2.49 -9.14
C GLU A 88 13.70 2.40 -7.82
N LYS A 89 14.30 3.52 -7.38
CA LYS A 89 14.97 3.61 -6.07
C LYS A 89 14.02 3.35 -4.89
N ASP A 90 12.74 3.67 -5.02
CA ASP A 90 11.77 3.52 -3.94
C ASP A 90 11.32 2.05 -3.83
N LEU A 91 11.26 1.33 -4.96
CA LEU A 91 11.10 -0.14 -5.01
C LEU A 91 12.27 -0.84 -4.34
N LEU A 92 13.50 -0.43 -4.64
CA LEU A 92 14.71 -0.95 -3.99
C LEU A 92 14.69 -0.70 -2.48
N THR A 93 14.20 0.47 -2.06
CA THR A 93 14.03 0.80 -0.63
C THR A 93 13.02 -0.14 0.01
N GLY A 94 11.85 -0.34 -0.60
CA GLY A 94 10.84 -1.29 -0.13
C GLY A 94 11.38 -2.72 -0.02
N GLN A 95 12.13 -3.19 -1.03
CA GLN A 95 12.76 -4.51 -1.01
C GLN A 95 13.76 -4.66 0.16
N LYS A 96 14.61 -3.66 0.39
CA LYS A 96 15.57 -3.66 1.51
C LYS A 96 14.84 -3.71 2.85
N THR A 97 13.77 -2.93 3.01
CA THR A 97 12.96 -2.92 4.24
C THR A 97 12.33 -4.30 4.49
N VAL A 98 11.67 -4.88 3.49
CA VAL A 98 11.07 -6.23 3.60
C VAL A 98 12.14 -7.28 3.91
N THR A 99 13.30 -7.22 3.26
CA THR A 99 14.43 -8.11 3.54
C THR A 99 14.94 -7.96 4.98
N LYS A 100 14.98 -6.73 5.50
CA LYS A 100 15.40 -6.48 6.88
C LYS A 100 14.43 -7.07 7.89
N LEU A 101 13.12 -6.91 7.65
CA LEU A 101 12.07 -7.53 8.48
C LEU A 101 12.15 -9.05 8.43
N TRP A 102 12.33 -9.63 7.23
CA TRP A 102 12.51 -11.07 7.06
C TRP A 102 13.70 -11.61 7.86
N ASN A 103 14.85 -10.92 7.77
CA ASN A 103 16.05 -11.33 8.50
C ASN A 103 15.87 -11.22 10.03
N ALA A 104 15.20 -10.17 10.52
CA ALA A 104 14.90 -10.00 11.94
C ALA A 104 13.94 -11.10 12.45
N ALA A 105 12.90 -11.42 11.68
CA ALA A 105 11.98 -12.51 12.01
C ALA A 105 12.68 -13.86 12.01
N LYS A 106 13.49 -14.16 10.98
CA LYS A 106 14.26 -15.40 10.89
C LYS A 106 15.24 -15.55 12.06
N PHE A 107 15.93 -14.46 12.43
CA PHE A 107 16.79 -14.44 13.61
C PHE A 107 16.00 -14.73 14.88
N SER A 108 14.84 -14.08 15.08
CA SER A 108 14.02 -14.30 16.26
C SER A 108 13.52 -15.75 16.34
N PHE A 109 13.00 -16.30 15.24
CA PHE A 109 12.53 -17.68 15.20
C PHE A 109 13.64 -18.70 15.47
N SER A 110 14.85 -18.51 14.93
CA SER A 110 15.94 -19.45 15.18
C SER A 110 16.41 -19.46 16.64
N HIS A 111 16.18 -18.37 17.39
CA HIS A 111 16.54 -18.30 18.82
C HIS A 111 15.38 -18.70 19.75
N LEU A 112 14.17 -18.88 19.20
CA LEU A 112 12.96 -19.22 19.94
C LEU A 112 12.48 -20.66 19.71
N GLU A 113 13.16 -21.45 18.86
CA GLU A 113 12.72 -22.81 18.47
C GLU A 113 12.52 -23.74 19.69
N ASP A 114 13.44 -23.72 20.64
CA ASP A 114 13.36 -24.49 21.90
C ASP A 114 12.93 -23.64 23.10
N TYR A 115 12.43 -22.43 22.87
CA TYR A 115 12.09 -21.51 23.95
C TYR A 115 10.85 -22.02 24.70
N LYS A 116 11.02 -22.27 26.00
CA LYS A 116 9.93 -22.55 26.93
C LYS A 116 9.69 -21.31 27.78
N GLU A 117 8.46 -20.81 27.74
CA GLU A 117 8.06 -19.68 28.57
C GLU A 117 8.25 -20.03 30.04
N GLN A 118 9.03 -19.21 30.73
CA GLN A 118 9.32 -19.35 32.16
C GLN A 118 9.29 -17.97 32.80
N PRO A 119 8.84 -17.86 34.06
CA PRO A 119 8.89 -16.60 34.77
C PRO A 119 10.35 -16.15 34.91
N LYS A 120 10.69 -15.04 34.25
CA LYS A 120 12.02 -14.42 34.29
C LYS A 120 11.93 -12.98 34.72
N LYS A 121 12.93 -12.52 35.46
CA LYS A 121 13.14 -11.10 35.70
C LYS A 121 13.68 -10.49 34.41
N LEU A 122 12.86 -9.65 33.76
CA LEU A 122 13.22 -8.94 32.55
C LEU A 122 14.36 -7.95 32.81
N GLU A 123 15.27 -7.82 31.85
CA GLU A 123 16.31 -6.79 31.90
C GLU A 123 15.74 -5.43 31.48
N GLY A 124 16.50 -4.36 31.71
CA GLY A 124 16.05 -3.00 31.40
C GLY A 124 15.71 -2.80 29.91
N PHE A 125 16.39 -3.51 29.02
CA PHE A 125 16.12 -3.46 27.58
C PHE A 125 14.86 -4.24 27.20
N ASP A 126 14.63 -5.41 27.81
CA ASP A 126 13.42 -6.20 27.59
C ASP A 126 12.15 -5.47 28.07
N LEU A 127 12.27 -4.66 29.13
CA LEU A 127 11.18 -3.82 29.63
C LEU A 127 10.92 -2.59 28.75
N TRP A 128 11.90 -2.18 27.94
CA TRP A 128 11.79 -1.01 27.07
C TRP A 128 11.18 -1.36 25.71
N ILE A 129 11.49 -2.54 25.16
CA ILE A 129 10.88 -3.08 23.94
C ILE A 129 9.38 -3.32 24.17
#